data_AF-A0AAW1PLY4-F1
#
_entry.id   AF-A0AAW1PLY4-F1
#
_cell.length_a   1.000
_cell.length_b   1.000
_cell.length_c   1.000
_cell.angle_alpha   90.00
_cell.angle_beta   90.00
_cell.angle_gamma   90.00
#
_symmetry.space_group_name_H-M   'P 1'
#
loop_
_entity.id
_entity.type
_entity.pdbx_description
1 polymer ?
#
loop_
_entity_poly.entity_id
_entity_poly.type
_entity_poly.pdbx_seq_one_letter_code
_entity_poly.pdbx_strand_id
1 'polypeptide(L)'
;MLEDEAELELLELPGPLLERIFALLSIRDLAAVAQCSQHCKRVAQSDQLWLQLCHNCWGSRTRVTEWLVDRPRGCFALPLYQEIAPTNYRALYRLLSVLQNLEGLWRKSENSHTSPTSLCQFQWTSSSLQGFVFWNESLYTPPQRNKGVYGAHGIQILAVEYTFAGPAAKICATKVAGPPMHIGPGEPSWTAAVAPLPKPWPVREAAAIAMRWNLARGDDHLLSSQSDPHLREESKQVVACFNGRGWVAGAAAASKQVDGRLWLYDNGDLGFVWLDDVQLLIDFQRIDSSLS
;
A
#
# COMPACT_ATOMS: atom_id res chain seq x y z
N MET A 1 46.63 -45.58 -17.86
CA MET A 1 45.37 -46.00 -17.25
C MET A 1 44.53 -44.75 -17.16
N LEU A 2 43.65 -44.55 -18.14
CA LEU A 2 42.63 -43.52 -18.05
C LEU A 2 41.66 -44.03 -17.00
N GLU A 3 41.49 -43.28 -15.93
CA GLU A 3 40.48 -43.56 -14.91
C GLU A 3 39.12 -43.63 -15.62
N ASP A 4 38.42 -44.73 -15.40
CA ASP A 4 37.07 -44.99 -15.88
C ASP A 4 36.18 -43.89 -15.26
N GLU A 5 35.87 -42.84 -16.02
CA GLU A 5 34.88 -41.84 -15.61
C GLU A 5 33.54 -42.57 -15.56
N ALA A 6 33.20 -43.10 -14.38
CA ALA A 6 31.92 -43.74 -14.15
C ALA A 6 30.81 -42.71 -14.42
N GLU A 7 30.08 -42.90 -15.52
CA GLU A 7 28.91 -42.11 -15.85
C GLU A 7 27.85 -42.35 -14.75
N LEU A 8 27.73 -41.40 -13.82
CA LEU A 8 26.74 -41.50 -12.76
C LEU A 8 25.37 -41.16 -13.32
N GLU A 9 24.45 -42.13 -13.31
CA GLU A 9 23.10 -41.89 -13.80
C GLU A 9 22.32 -41.00 -12.82
N LEU A 10 21.46 -40.12 -13.35
CA LEU A 10 20.64 -39.22 -12.52
C LEU A 10 19.82 -39.98 -11.46
N LEU A 11 19.33 -41.18 -11.79
CA LEU A 11 18.50 -42.00 -10.89
C LEU A 11 19.29 -42.69 -9.77
N GLU A 12 20.62 -42.70 -9.84
CA GLU A 12 21.49 -43.21 -8.79
C GLU A 12 21.73 -42.16 -7.69
N LEU A 13 21.33 -40.91 -7.91
CA LEU A 13 21.45 -39.86 -6.92
C LEU A 13 20.55 -40.11 -5.69
N PRO A 14 21.03 -39.81 -4.48
CA PRO A 14 20.22 -39.81 -3.27
C PRO A 14 18.95 -38.95 -3.40
N GLY A 15 17.85 -39.45 -2.83
CA GLY A 15 16.55 -38.75 -2.84
C GLY A 15 16.62 -37.26 -2.47
N PRO A 16 17.30 -36.84 -1.39
CA PRO A 16 17.42 -35.42 -1.04
C PRO A 16 18.14 -34.56 -2.09
N LEU A 17 19.08 -35.14 -2.85
CA LEU A 17 19.74 -34.42 -3.96
C LEU A 17 18.79 -34.29 -5.15
N LEU A 18 18.04 -35.34 -5.47
CA LEU A 18 16.99 -35.27 -6.50
C LEU A 18 15.91 -34.25 -6.14
N GLU A 19 15.49 -34.16 -4.88
CA GLU A 19 14.56 -33.12 -4.42
C GLU A 19 15.12 -31.71 -4.69
N ARG A 20 16.39 -31.45 -4.36
CA ARG A 20 17.03 -30.15 -4.61
C ARG A 20 17.13 -29.83 -6.10
N ILE A 21 17.45 -30.82 -6.94
CA ILE A 21 17.48 -30.66 -8.40
C ILE A 21 16.06 -30.37 -8.92
N PHE A 22 15.07 -31.12 -8.46
CA PHE A 22 13.68 -30.99 -8.89
C PHE A 22 13.06 -29.66 -8.42
N ALA A 23 13.51 -29.10 -7.30
CA ALA A 23 13.08 -27.80 -6.79
C ALA A 23 13.52 -26.62 -7.68
N LEU A 24 14.44 -26.85 -8.63
CA LEU A 24 14.86 -25.86 -9.64
C LEU A 24 13.99 -25.90 -10.91
N LEU A 25 13.14 -26.91 -11.04
CA LEU A 25 12.31 -27.10 -12.22
C LEU A 25 11.03 -26.26 -12.14
N SER A 26 10.51 -25.89 -13.31
CA SER A 26 9.13 -25.39 -13.39
C SER A 26 8.16 -26.51 -13.01
N ILE A 27 6.94 -26.17 -12.57
CA ILE A 27 5.90 -27.17 -12.27
C ILE A 27 5.56 -28.03 -13.50
N ARG A 28 5.68 -27.47 -14.71
CA ARG A 28 5.49 -28.20 -15.96
C ARG A 28 6.57 -29.27 -16.15
N ASP A 29 7.82 -28.90 -15.96
CA ASP A 29 8.96 -29.82 -16.14
C ASP A 29 8.99 -30.87 -15.04
N LEU A 30 8.65 -30.49 -13.81
CA LEU A 30 8.48 -31.43 -12.69
C LEU A 30 7.40 -32.48 -12.99
N ALA A 31 6.29 -32.07 -13.60
CA ALA A 31 5.23 -33.00 -14.01
C ALA A 31 5.68 -33.93 -15.14
N ALA A 32 6.55 -33.48 -16.04
CA ALA A 32 7.14 -34.33 -17.07
C ALA A 32 8.12 -35.35 -16.46
N VAL A 33 9.03 -34.91 -15.58
CA VAL A 33 9.99 -35.77 -14.88
C VAL A 33 9.29 -36.82 -14.01
N ALA A 34 8.19 -36.45 -13.35
CA ALA A 34 7.38 -37.38 -12.56
C ALA A 34 6.76 -38.52 -13.40
N GLN A 35 6.65 -38.37 -14.72
CA GLN A 35 6.14 -39.39 -15.64
C GLN A 35 7.25 -40.31 -16.18
N CYS A 36 8.52 -39.95 -16.03
CA CYS A 36 9.65 -40.73 -16.56
C CYS A 36 9.90 -42.04 -15.79
N SER A 37 9.66 -42.09 -14.48
CA SER A 37 9.86 -43.29 -13.66
C SER A 37 9.08 -43.27 -12.35
N GLN A 38 8.89 -44.45 -11.73
CA GLN A 38 8.27 -44.54 -10.39
C GLN A 38 9.14 -43.91 -9.29
N HIS A 39 10.46 -43.87 -9.47
CA HIS A 39 11.35 -43.21 -8.52
C HIS A 39 11.15 -41.68 -8.59
N CYS A 40 11.20 -41.10 -9.80
CA CYS A 40 10.93 -39.68 -10.02
C CYS A 40 9.53 -39.29 -9.55
N LYS A 41 8.52 -40.14 -9.79
CA LYS A 41 7.15 -39.92 -9.30
C LYS A 41 7.09 -39.80 -7.77
N ARG A 42 7.80 -40.68 -7.04
CA ARG A 42 7.85 -40.64 -5.57
C ARG A 42 8.54 -39.38 -5.07
N VAL A 43 9.68 -39.01 -5.66
CA VAL A 43 10.39 -37.77 -5.30
C VAL A 43 9.52 -36.54 -5.59
N ALA A 44 8.86 -36.50 -6.75
CA ALA A 44 7.94 -35.42 -7.14
C ALA A 44 6.69 -35.30 -6.24
N GLN A 45 6.37 -36.34 -5.46
CA GLN A 45 5.27 -36.35 -4.50
C GLN A 45 5.74 -36.07 -3.06
N SER A 46 7.06 -35.97 -2.82
CA SER A 46 7.65 -35.71 -1.51
C SER A 46 7.24 -34.35 -0.98
N ASP A 47 6.75 -34.30 0.26
CA ASP A 47 6.34 -33.06 0.90
C ASP A 47 7.53 -32.11 1.13
N GLN A 48 8.75 -32.65 1.28
CA GLN A 48 9.99 -31.87 1.39
C GLN A 48 10.33 -31.12 0.10
N LEU A 49 10.11 -31.73 -1.07
CA LEU A 49 10.23 -31.05 -2.34
C LEU A 49 9.23 -29.89 -2.44
N TRP A 50 7.96 -30.13 -2.10
CA TRP A 50 6.92 -29.09 -2.16
C TRP A 50 7.16 -27.95 -1.15
N LEU A 51 7.75 -28.24 0.02
CA LEU A 51 8.23 -27.24 0.96
C LEU A 51 9.30 -26.35 0.33
N GLN A 52 10.32 -26.94 -0.30
CA GLN A 52 11.38 -26.18 -0.99
C GLN A 52 10.81 -25.31 -2.12
N LEU A 53 9.90 -25.86 -2.94
CA LEU A 53 9.22 -25.09 -3.98
C LEU A 53 8.45 -23.90 -3.40
N CYS A 54 7.74 -24.08 -2.28
CA CYS A 54 7.05 -22.98 -1.60
C CYS A 54 8.03 -21.91 -1.09
N HIS A 55 9.15 -22.32 -0.49
CA HIS A 55 10.18 -21.39 -0.03
C HIS A 55 10.83 -20.61 -1.17
N ASN A 56 11.13 -21.28 -2.29
CA ASN A 56 11.72 -20.63 -3.46
C ASN A 56 10.81 -19.56 -4.06
N CYS A 57 9.48 -19.78 -4.04
CA CYS A 57 8.52 -18.85 -4.62
C CYS A 57 8.05 -17.75 -3.65
N TRP A 58 7.82 -18.08 -2.37
CA TRP A 58 7.16 -17.18 -1.40
C TRP A 58 7.90 -17.02 -0.06
N GLY A 59 9.06 -17.63 0.13
CA GLY A 59 9.81 -17.56 1.39
C GLY A 59 10.26 -16.15 1.78
N SER A 60 10.33 -15.23 0.83
CA SER A 60 10.58 -13.80 1.07
C SER A 60 9.34 -13.02 1.52
N ARG A 61 8.13 -13.53 1.23
CA ARG A 61 6.85 -12.85 1.51
C ARG A 61 6.13 -13.40 2.74
N THR A 62 6.34 -14.67 3.07
CA THR A 62 5.62 -15.35 4.13
C THR A 62 6.43 -16.49 4.75
N ARG A 63 6.11 -16.89 5.99
CA ARG A 63 6.73 -18.02 6.68
C ARG A 63 5.96 -19.29 6.35
N VAL A 64 6.38 -19.95 5.26
CA VAL A 64 5.75 -21.15 4.69
C VAL A 64 5.39 -22.21 5.73
N THR A 65 6.26 -22.47 6.70
CA THR A 65 6.04 -23.48 7.76
C THR A 65 4.90 -23.12 8.72
N GLU A 66 4.60 -21.84 8.91
CA GLU A 66 3.52 -21.39 9.81
C GLU A 66 2.12 -21.57 9.19
N TRP A 67 2.01 -21.83 7.89
CA TRP A 67 0.72 -22.01 7.22
C TRP A 67 0.01 -23.31 7.58
N LEU A 68 0.77 -24.34 7.98
CA LEU A 68 0.30 -25.68 8.34
C LEU A 68 0.22 -25.90 9.86
N VAL A 69 0.76 -24.98 10.68
CA VAL A 69 0.76 -25.11 12.15
C VAL A 69 -0.57 -24.61 12.72
N ASP A 70 -1.02 -25.31 13.77
CA ASP A 70 -2.29 -25.16 14.48
C ASP A 70 -2.73 -23.69 14.62
N ARG A 71 -3.83 -23.32 13.97
CA ARG A 71 -4.31 -21.93 13.95
C ARG A 71 -5.16 -21.63 15.18
N PRO A 72 -4.96 -20.49 15.86
CA PRO A 72 -5.94 -20.03 16.82
C PRO A 72 -7.29 -19.81 16.12
N ARG A 73 -8.35 -20.41 16.68
CA ARG A 73 -9.74 -20.26 16.25
C ARG A 73 -10.08 -18.76 16.21
N GLY A 74 -10.11 -18.14 15.03
CA GLY A 74 -10.48 -16.73 14.89
C GLY A 74 -9.91 -16.00 13.66
N CYS A 75 -8.84 -16.50 13.02
CA CYS A 75 -8.22 -15.79 11.88
C CYS A 75 -8.98 -15.91 10.54
N PHE A 76 -10.03 -16.74 10.49
CA PHE A 76 -11.01 -16.75 9.41
C PHE A 76 -12.41 -16.84 10.01
N ALA A 77 -12.92 -15.75 10.57
CA ALA A 77 -14.34 -15.64 10.92
C ALA A 77 -15.20 -15.35 9.67
N LEU A 78 -14.99 -16.11 8.60
CA LEU A 78 -15.97 -16.28 7.53
C LEU A 78 -16.44 -17.73 7.60
N PRO A 79 -17.71 -18.00 7.96
CA PRO A 79 -18.26 -19.35 8.16
C PRO A 79 -18.15 -20.31 6.96
N LEU A 80 -17.68 -19.84 5.81
CA LEU A 80 -17.60 -20.59 4.55
C LEU A 80 -16.20 -21.16 4.22
N TYR A 81 -15.15 -20.84 4.98
CA TYR A 81 -13.77 -21.19 4.60
C TYR A 81 -13.01 -22.06 5.61
N GLN A 82 -13.68 -22.60 6.63
CA GLN A 82 -13.08 -23.52 7.61
C GLN A 82 -12.60 -24.84 6.98
N GLU A 83 -12.98 -25.14 5.73
CA GLU A 83 -12.67 -26.39 5.02
C GLU A 83 -11.45 -26.35 4.08
N ILE A 84 -10.78 -25.20 3.88
CA ILE A 84 -9.71 -25.05 2.85
C ILE A 84 -8.31 -24.84 3.45
N ALA A 85 -8.09 -25.27 4.70
CA ALA A 85 -6.72 -25.27 5.23
C ALA A 85 -5.88 -26.32 4.48
N PRO A 86 -4.71 -25.94 3.93
CA PRO A 86 -3.84 -26.92 3.29
C PRO A 86 -3.38 -27.95 4.33
N THR A 87 -3.36 -29.22 3.95
CA THR A 87 -2.96 -30.33 4.84
C THR A 87 -1.53 -30.81 4.59
N ASN A 88 -0.89 -30.32 3.52
CA ASN A 88 0.48 -30.60 3.12
C ASN A 88 1.03 -29.46 2.24
N TYR A 89 2.34 -29.43 1.97
CA TYR A 89 2.96 -28.35 1.21
C TYR A 89 2.57 -28.34 -0.26
N ARG A 90 2.15 -29.48 -0.82
CA ARG A 90 1.60 -29.53 -2.18
C ARG A 90 0.25 -28.78 -2.28
N ALA A 91 -0.63 -28.97 -1.30
CA ALA A 91 -1.88 -28.22 -1.20
C ALA A 91 -1.60 -26.73 -0.94
N LEU A 92 -0.62 -26.43 -0.08
CA LEU A 92 -0.18 -25.05 0.17
C LEU A 92 0.36 -24.38 -1.11
N TYR A 93 1.21 -25.06 -1.89
CA TYR A 93 1.73 -24.52 -3.14
C TYR A 93 0.61 -24.10 -4.09
N ARG A 94 -0.43 -24.93 -4.22
CA ARG A 94 -1.62 -24.60 -5.04
C ARG A 94 -2.36 -23.39 -4.49
N LEU A 95 -2.56 -23.33 -3.18
CA LEU A 95 -3.22 -22.20 -2.54
C LEU A 95 -2.42 -20.91 -2.75
N LEU A 96 -1.11 -20.90 -2.47
CA LEU A 96 -0.24 -19.74 -2.64
C LEU A 96 -0.16 -19.30 -4.11
N SER A 97 -0.15 -20.25 -5.06
CA SER A 97 -0.18 -19.96 -6.50
C SER A 97 -1.45 -19.22 -6.94
N VAL A 98 -2.58 -19.46 -6.27
CA VAL A 98 -3.83 -18.72 -6.51
C VAL A 98 -3.78 -17.36 -5.81
N LEU A 99 -3.35 -17.35 -4.53
CA LEU A 99 -3.34 -16.15 -3.68
C LEU A 99 -2.29 -15.11 -4.11
N GLN A 100 -1.19 -15.49 -4.74
CA GLN A 100 -0.16 -14.54 -5.19
C GLN A 100 -0.71 -13.50 -6.16
N ASN A 101 -1.74 -13.87 -6.92
CA ASN A 101 -2.38 -12.96 -7.85
C ASN A 101 -3.36 -12.03 -7.16
N LEU A 102 -3.62 -12.19 -5.86
CA LEU A 102 -4.45 -11.29 -5.06
C LEU A 102 -3.63 -10.23 -4.34
N GLU A 103 -2.31 -10.36 -4.26
CA GLU A 103 -1.50 -9.34 -3.61
C GLU A 103 -1.61 -7.99 -4.32
N GLY A 104 -1.72 -6.93 -3.53
CA GLY A 104 -1.82 -5.57 -4.03
C GLY A 104 -3.21 -4.98 -3.87
N LEU A 105 -3.46 -3.93 -4.64
CA LEU A 105 -4.67 -3.14 -4.53
C LEU A 105 -5.67 -3.48 -5.64
N TRP A 106 -6.90 -3.73 -5.23
CA TRP A 106 -8.02 -4.12 -6.06
C TRP A 106 -9.11 -3.08 -5.96
N ARG A 107 -9.86 -2.99 -7.05
CA ARG A 107 -11.08 -2.22 -7.13
C ARG A 107 -12.22 -3.20 -7.27
N LYS A 108 -13.24 -3.09 -6.43
CA LYS A 108 -14.49 -3.82 -6.64
C LYS A 108 -15.10 -3.38 -7.98
N SER A 109 -15.22 -4.31 -8.92
CA SER A 109 -15.94 -4.08 -10.17
C SER A 109 -17.43 -4.13 -9.85
N GLU A 110 -18.10 -2.98 -9.86
CA GLU A 110 -19.55 -2.91 -9.73
C GLU A 110 -20.19 -2.55 -11.07
N ASN A 111 -21.30 -3.22 -11.40
CA ASN A 111 -22.09 -2.96 -12.62
C ASN A 111 -23.16 -1.86 -12.41
N SER A 112 -23.22 -1.25 -11.21
CA SER A 112 -24.22 -0.23 -10.85
C SER A 112 -23.56 1.12 -10.57
N HIS A 113 -24.11 2.20 -11.14
CA HIS A 113 -23.62 3.58 -10.99
C HIS A 113 -23.93 4.24 -9.62
N THR A 114 -24.29 3.47 -8.59
CA THR A 114 -24.95 4.02 -7.39
C THR A 114 -24.32 3.62 -6.05
N SER A 115 -23.14 2.97 -6.02
CA SER A 115 -22.63 2.30 -4.83
C SER A 115 -21.13 2.50 -4.64
N PRO A 116 -20.67 3.07 -3.51
CA PRO A 116 -19.29 3.51 -3.36
C PRO A 116 -18.29 2.40 -3.64
N THR A 117 -17.41 2.61 -4.64
CA THR A 117 -16.42 1.64 -5.10
C THR A 117 -15.54 1.29 -3.92
N SER A 118 -15.61 0.07 -3.45
CA SER A 118 -14.67 -0.38 -2.44
C SER A 118 -13.34 -0.66 -3.13
N LEU A 119 -12.26 -0.01 -2.70
CA LEU A 119 -10.92 -0.53 -2.87
C LEU A 119 -10.71 -1.65 -1.84
N CYS A 120 -9.94 -2.66 -2.19
CA CYS A 120 -9.39 -3.55 -1.18
C CYS A 120 -7.91 -3.78 -1.44
N GLN A 121 -7.12 -3.87 -0.37
CA GLN A 121 -5.71 -4.24 -0.46
C GLN A 121 -5.57 -5.62 0.16
N PHE A 122 -4.89 -6.53 -0.53
CA PHE A 122 -4.43 -7.75 0.11
C PHE A 122 -2.93 -7.70 0.32
N GLN A 123 -2.50 -8.11 1.50
CA GLN A 123 -1.11 -8.14 1.89
C GLN A 123 -0.77 -9.48 2.54
N TRP A 124 0.41 -9.99 2.23
CA TRP A 124 0.95 -11.15 2.93
C TRP A 124 1.29 -10.80 4.38
N THR A 125 1.04 -11.76 5.25
CA THR A 125 1.54 -11.78 6.62
C THR A 125 2.46 -12.99 6.78
N SER A 126 2.97 -13.22 7.99
CA SER A 126 3.84 -14.37 8.25
C SER A 126 3.16 -15.71 7.94
N SER A 127 1.82 -15.82 8.04
CA SER A 127 1.11 -17.10 7.90
C SER A 127 -0.26 -17.02 7.21
N SER A 128 -0.59 -15.87 6.62
CA SER A 128 -1.88 -15.64 5.96
C SER A 128 -1.81 -14.51 4.92
N LEU A 129 -2.86 -14.37 4.12
CA LEU A 129 -3.12 -13.19 3.30
C LEU A 129 -4.27 -12.41 3.94
N GLN A 130 -4.04 -11.15 4.31
CA GLN A 130 -5.05 -10.28 4.93
C GLN A 130 -5.62 -9.32 3.89
N GLY A 131 -6.94 -9.13 3.89
CA GLY A 131 -7.64 -8.17 3.05
C GLY A 131 -8.15 -6.97 3.85
N PHE A 132 -7.83 -5.76 3.41
CA PHE A 132 -8.31 -4.49 3.96
C PHE A 132 -9.27 -3.86 2.96
N VAL A 133 -10.48 -3.47 3.38
CA VAL A 133 -11.45 -2.81 2.50
C VAL A 133 -11.46 -1.30 2.80
N PHE A 134 -11.20 -0.50 1.78
CA PHE A 134 -11.33 0.95 1.80
C PHE A 134 -12.55 1.33 0.96
N TRP A 135 -13.47 2.13 1.46
CA TRP A 135 -14.67 2.51 0.71
C TRP A 135 -14.46 3.86 0.01
N ASN A 136 -14.41 3.93 -1.33
CA ASN A 136 -15.15 4.92 -2.17
C ASN A 136 -14.95 4.87 -3.71
N GLU A 137 -16.04 5.25 -4.40
CA GLU A 137 -16.33 5.33 -5.83
C GLU A 137 -15.38 6.14 -6.68
N SER A 138 -14.78 5.45 -7.65
CA SER A 138 -14.13 5.98 -8.84
C SER A 138 -12.77 6.63 -8.62
N LEU A 139 -11.76 6.12 -9.34
CA LEU A 139 -10.77 6.90 -10.10
C LEU A 139 -9.93 5.94 -10.97
N TYR A 140 -9.75 6.32 -12.24
CA TYR A 140 -8.91 5.69 -13.26
C TYR A 140 -7.59 6.47 -13.33
N THR A 141 -6.48 5.75 -13.61
CA THR A 141 -5.05 6.13 -13.49
C THR A 141 -4.53 6.26 -12.06
N PRO A 142 -3.32 5.73 -11.71
CA PRO A 142 -2.88 5.68 -10.32
C PRO A 142 -2.27 7.03 -9.89
N PRO A 143 -2.96 7.82 -9.05
CA PRO A 143 -2.41 9.04 -8.48
C PRO A 143 -1.33 8.70 -7.46
N GLN A 144 -0.40 9.63 -7.19
CA GLN A 144 0.41 9.54 -5.98
C GLN A 144 -0.52 9.72 -4.78
N ARG A 145 -0.48 8.78 -3.83
CA ARG A 145 -1.40 8.80 -2.69
C ARG A 145 -0.71 9.34 -1.47
N ASN A 146 -1.40 10.22 -0.76
CA ASN A 146 -0.91 10.83 0.46
C ASN A 146 -1.96 10.73 1.56
N LYS A 147 -1.53 10.54 2.81
CA LYS A 147 -2.41 10.60 3.99
C LYS A 147 -2.13 11.88 4.78
N GLY A 148 -3.17 12.55 5.28
CA GLY A 148 -3.04 13.73 6.14
C GLY A 148 -4.11 13.78 7.22
N VAL A 149 -3.82 14.45 8.34
CA VAL A 149 -4.75 14.57 9.48
C VAL A 149 -5.60 15.84 9.34
N TYR A 150 -6.92 15.69 9.25
CA TYR A 150 -7.89 16.78 9.08
C TYR A 150 -8.57 17.14 10.40
N GLY A 151 -7.79 17.60 11.39
CA GLY A 151 -8.30 17.97 12.71
C GLY A 151 -9.20 16.88 13.33
N ALA A 152 -10.38 17.26 13.80
CA ALA A 152 -11.36 16.35 14.43
C ALA A 152 -11.87 15.21 13.52
N HIS A 153 -11.64 15.28 12.21
CA HIS A 153 -12.03 14.22 11.27
C HIS A 153 -11.00 13.10 11.16
N GLY A 154 -9.86 13.20 11.84
CA GLY A 154 -8.80 12.20 11.81
C GLY A 154 -8.10 12.13 10.45
N ILE A 155 -7.56 10.95 10.12
CA ILE A 155 -6.76 10.74 8.91
C ILE A 155 -7.67 10.66 7.67
N GLN A 156 -7.34 11.43 6.64
CA GLN A 156 -7.95 11.34 5.31
C GLN A 156 -6.90 10.97 4.27
N ILE A 157 -7.35 10.27 3.22
CA ILE A 157 -6.50 9.84 2.11
C ILE A 157 -6.80 10.74 0.91
N LEU A 158 -5.75 11.30 0.32
CA LEU A 158 -5.81 12.07 -0.91
C LEU A 158 -5.14 11.35 -2.07
N ALA A 159 -5.74 11.46 -3.24
CA ALA A 159 -5.15 11.19 -4.54
C ALA A 159 -4.57 12.50 -5.07
N VAL A 160 -3.25 12.56 -5.23
CA VAL A 160 -2.55 13.73 -5.79
C VAL A 160 -2.16 13.44 -7.23
N GLU A 161 -2.66 14.28 -8.13
CA GLU A 161 -2.54 14.14 -9.58
C GLU A 161 -1.95 15.40 -10.22
N TYR A 162 -1.18 15.22 -11.27
CA TYR A 162 -0.79 16.29 -12.18
C TYR A 162 -1.80 16.35 -13.33
N THR A 163 -2.46 17.48 -13.52
CA THR A 163 -3.41 17.68 -14.59
C THR A 163 -2.90 18.75 -15.55
N PHE A 164 -2.97 18.45 -16.84
CA PHE A 164 -2.63 19.39 -17.93
C PHE A 164 -3.89 19.97 -18.58
N ALA A 165 -5.04 19.89 -17.89
CA ALA A 165 -6.31 20.36 -18.41
C ALA A 165 -6.39 21.90 -18.36
N GLY A 166 -6.33 22.53 -19.52
CA GLY A 166 -6.45 23.98 -19.69
C GLY A 166 -5.11 24.67 -19.98
N PRO A 167 -5.05 26.02 -19.86
CA PRO A 167 -3.89 26.81 -20.29
C PRO A 167 -2.67 26.69 -19.35
N ALA A 168 -2.80 26.03 -18.19
CA ALA A 168 -1.73 25.87 -17.22
C ALA A 168 -1.84 24.53 -16.49
N ALA A 169 -0.69 23.87 -16.28
CA ALA A 169 -0.61 22.64 -15.52
C ALA A 169 -0.90 22.87 -14.02
N LYS A 170 -1.60 21.93 -13.39
CA LYS A 170 -2.02 22.00 -11.99
C LYS A 170 -1.70 20.70 -11.26
N ILE A 171 -1.49 20.82 -9.96
CA ILE A 171 -1.48 19.71 -9.01
C ILE A 171 -2.86 19.72 -8.34
N CYS A 172 -3.57 18.61 -8.36
CA CYS A 172 -4.88 18.46 -7.75
C CYS A 172 -4.83 17.36 -6.70
N ALA A 173 -5.34 17.63 -5.50
CA ALA A 173 -5.52 16.63 -4.48
C ALA A 173 -7.00 16.38 -4.24
N THR A 174 -7.45 15.20 -4.64
CA THR A 174 -8.83 14.76 -4.54
C THR A 174 -8.98 13.87 -3.31
N LYS A 175 -10.03 14.08 -2.51
CA LYS A 175 -10.30 13.20 -1.38
C LYS A 175 -10.69 11.82 -1.87
N VAL A 176 -9.99 10.81 -1.39
CA VAL A 176 -10.30 9.39 -1.65
C VAL A 176 -11.17 8.83 -0.53
N ALA A 177 -10.89 9.23 0.72
CA ALA A 177 -11.62 8.79 1.89
C ALA A 177 -11.74 9.92 2.94
N GLY A 178 -12.90 10.02 3.56
CA GLY A 178 -13.22 10.99 4.62
C GLY A 178 -14.73 11.07 4.89
N PRO A 179 -15.15 11.64 6.03
CA PRO A 179 -16.57 11.82 6.33
C PRO A 179 -17.24 12.78 5.34
N PRO A 180 -18.49 12.53 4.94
CA PRO A 180 -19.18 13.31 3.90
C PRO A 180 -19.62 14.72 4.36
N MET A 181 -19.41 15.09 5.62
CA MET A 181 -19.97 16.31 6.23
C MET A 181 -19.38 17.64 5.74
N HIS A 182 -18.27 17.64 4.99
CA HIS A 182 -17.63 18.89 4.54
C HIS A 182 -17.27 18.83 3.05
N ILE A 183 -16.06 18.37 2.74
CA ILE A 183 -15.62 18.06 1.38
C ILE A 183 -15.66 16.54 1.28
N GLY A 184 -16.51 16.04 0.39
CA GLY A 184 -16.78 14.62 0.21
C GLY A 184 -15.66 13.89 -0.54
N PRO A 185 -15.65 12.55 -0.49
CA PRO A 185 -14.82 11.75 -1.38
C PRO A 185 -15.16 12.02 -2.85
N GLY A 186 -14.14 12.02 -3.72
CA GLY A 186 -14.23 12.42 -5.13
C GLY A 186 -14.11 13.93 -5.36
N GLU A 187 -14.21 14.76 -4.31
CA GLU A 187 -14.09 16.21 -4.42
C GLU A 187 -12.65 16.71 -4.20
N PRO A 188 -12.24 17.81 -4.86
CA PRO A 188 -10.94 18.41 -4.63
C PRO A 188 -10.84 18.98 -3.21
N SER A 189 -9.84 18.54 -2.45
CA SER A 189 -9.46 19.15 -1.19
C SER A 189 -8.66 20.44 -1.43
N TRP A 190 -7.70 20.38 -2.36
CA TRP A 190 -6.90 21.52 -2.76
C TRP A 190 -6.33 21.36 -4.18
N THR A 191 -5.94 22.50 -4.77
CA THR A 191 -5.22 22.58 -6.03
C THR A 191 -4.05 23.53 -5.90
N ALA A 192 -2.98 23.30 -6.65
CA ALA A 192 -1.84 24.19 -6.72
C ALA A 192 -1.35 24.35 -8.16
N ALA A 193 -0.74 25.50 -8.46
CA ALA A 193 0.03 25.69 -9.69
C ALA A 193 1.27 24.79 -9.67
N VAL A 194 1.71 24.31 -10.83
CA VAL A 194 2.93 23.50 -10.95
C VAL A 194 4.21 24.35 -10.86
N ALA A 195 4.13 25.64 -11.19
CA ALA A 195 5.26 26.55 -11.07
C ALA A 195 5.47 26.96 -9.60
N PRO A 196 6.65 26.71 -9.00
CA PRO A 196 6.94 27.16 -7.65
C PRO A 196 7.10 28.69 -7.61
N LEU A 197 6.83 29.27 -6.45
CA LEU A 197 7.13 30.68 -6.18
C LEU A 197 8.64 30.93 -6.22
N PRO A 198 9.09 32.06 -6.77
CA PRO A 198 10.51 32.40 -6.82
C PRO A 198 11.07 32.61 -5.41
N LYS A 199 12.37 32.33 -5.25
CA LYS A 199 13.14 32.68 -4.04
C LYS A 199 13.84 34.04 -4.23
N PRO A 200 13.98 34.86 -3.19
CA PRO A 200 13.41 34.69 -1.86
C PRO A 200 11.88 34.72 -1.91
N TRP A 201 11.23 33.91 -1.08
CA TRP A 201 9.77 33.84 -1.08
C TRP A 201 9.18 35.20 -0.66
N PRO A 202 7.97 35.54 -1.15
CA PRO A 202 7.33 36.76 -0.71
C PRO A 202 7.09 36.75 0.81
N VAL A 203 7.01 37.94 1.40
CA VAL A 203 6.98 38.15 2.86
C VAL A 203 5.87 37.34 3.54
N ARG A 204 4.69 37.24 2.89
CA ARG A 204 3.54 36.48 3.40
C ARG A 204 3.88 34.99 3.57
N GLU A 205 4.50 34.37 2.57
CA GLU A 205 4.89 32.96 2.61
C GLU A 205 6.06 32.72 3.57
N ALA A 206 7.04 33.61 3.60
CA ALA A 206 8.15 33.53 4.54
C ALA A 206 7.65 33.58 6.00
N ALA A 207 6.69 34.46 6.29
CA ALA A 207 6.05 34.54 7.60
C ALA A 207 5.24 33.28 7.94
N ALA A 208 4.44 32.77 7.00
CA ALA A 208 3.67 31.54 7.21
C ALA A 208 4.58 30.32 7.50
N ILE A 209 5.70 30.21 6.77
CA ILE A 209 6.69 29.13 6.99
C ILE A 209 7.36 29.28 8.35
N ALA A 210 7.72 30.50 8.76
CA ALA A 210 8.26 30.76 10.10
C ALA A 210 7.25 30.42 11.21
N MET A 211 5.95 30.53 10.93
CA MET A 211 4.86 30.20 11.85
C MET A 211 4.33 28.77 11.72
N ARG A 212 4.98 27.89 10.94
CA ARG A 212 4.53 26.50 10.68
C ARG A 212 4.07 25.76 11.94
N TRP A 213 4.83 25.89 13.02
CA TRP A 213 4.56 25.19 14.28
C TRP A 213 3.23 25.60 14.94
N ASN A 214 2.79 26.84 14.72
CA ASN A 214 1.52 27.34 15.23
C ASN A 214 0.35 26.88 14.34
N LEU A 215 0.57 26.83 13.02
CA LEU A 215 -0.45 26.42 12.04
C LEU A 215 -0.76 24.91 12.11
N ALA A 216 0.21 24.09 12.50
CA ALA A 216 0.06 22.64 12.64
C ALA A 216 -0.81 22.21 13.85
N ARG A 217 -1.02 23.11 14.82
CA ARG A 217 -1.64 22.81 16.12
C ARG A 217 -3.10 23.27 16.25
N GLY A 218 -3.76 23.62 15.15
CA GLY A 218 -5.05 24.33 15.13
C GLY A 218 -5.98 23.99 16.29
N ASP A 219 -6.35 24.99 17.10
CA ASP A 219 -7.27 24.96 18.26
C ASP A 219 -7.30 23.71 19.16
N ASP A 220 -6.22 22.93 19.21
CA ASP A 220 -6.15 21.71 20.03
C ASP A 220 -5.75 22.02 21.49
N HIS A 221 -6.37 23.07 22.05
CA HIS A 221 -6.23 23.44 23.46
C HIS A 221 -6.86 22.40 24.42
N LEU A 222 -7.59 21.39 23.90
CA LEU A 222 -8.29 20.38 24.70
C LEU A 222 -7.57 19.03 24.81
N LEU A 223 -6.45 18.81 24.11
CA LEU A 223 -5.61 17.61 24.26
C LEU A 223 -4.20 17.97 24.78
N SER A 224 -4.13 18.86 25.78
CA SER A 224 -2.90 19.06 26.55
C SER A 224 -2.83 18.05 27.70
N SER A 225 -2.20 16.89 27.44
CA SER A 225 -1.35 16.17 28.41
C SER A 225 -1.02 14.76 27.92
N GLN A 226 -0.08 14.65 26.98
CA GLN A 226 0.93 13.58 26.92
C GLN A 226 1.77 13.79 25.67
N SER A 227 2.71 14.73 25.77
CA SER A 227 3.82 14.80 24.83
C SER A 227 4.75 13.61 25.08
N ASP A 228 4.60 12.55 24.28
CA ASP A 228 5.63 11.54 24.15
C ASP A 228 6.85 12.19 23.46
N PRO A 229 7.99 12.34 24.16
CA PRO A 229 9.17 13.01 23.61
C PRO A 229 9.84 12.25 22.45
N HIS A 230 9.38 11.03 22.12
CA HIS A 230 9.87 10.26 20.96
C HIS A 230 9.18 10.60 19.64
N LEU A 231 8.03 11.29 19.64
CA LEU A 231 7.44 11.87 18.43
C LEU A 231 8.01 13.27 18.18
N ARG A 232 9.34 13.40 18.20
CA ARG A 232 10.00 14.54 17.56
C ARG A 232 9.76 14.38 16.07
N GLU A 233 8.67 14.97 15.60
CA GLU A 233 8.45 15.25 14.18
C GLU A 233 9.78 15.76 13.62
N GLU A 234 10.39 14.99 12.72
CA GLU A 234 11.62 15.39 12.05
C GLU A 234 11.43 16.82 11.54
N SER A 235 12.44 17.67 11.67
CA SER A 235 12.36 19.07 11.29
C SER A 235 12.14 19.19 9.78
N LYS A 236 10.88 19.15 9.33
CA LYS A 236 10.53 19.27 7.92
C LYS A 236 10.89 20.65 7.43
N GLN A 237 11.83 20.75 6.50
CA GLN A 237 12.21 22.01 5.88
C GLN A 237 11.41 22.21 4.59
N VAL A 238 10.72 23.34 4.45
CA VAL A 238 10.07 23.69 3.18
C VAL A 238 11.16 23.96 2.14
N VAL A 239 11.16 23.24 1.02
CA VAL A 239 12.13 23.42 -0.07
C VAL A 239 11.52 24.15 -1.26
N ALA A 240 10.20 24.01 -1.47
CA ALA A 240 9.43 24.71 -2.48
C ALA A 240 8.02 25.08 -1.97
N CYS A 241 7.48 26.18 -2.49
CA CYS A 241 6.15 26.70 -2.16
C CYS A 241 5.40 27.02 -3.45
N PHE A 242 4.14 26.62 -3.54
CA PHE A 242 3.32 26.79 -4.74
C PHE A 242 2.04 27.54 -4.40
N ASN A 243 1.59 28.41 -5.31
CA ASN A 243 0.29 29.07 -5.21
C ASN A 243 -0.82 28.03 -5.33
N GLY A 244 -1.71 27.96 -4.35
CA GLY A 244 -2.82 27.03 -4.34
C GLY A 244 -4.12 27.63 -3.83
N ARG A 245 -5.18 26.82 -3.91
CA ARG A 245 -6.48 27.08 -3.32
C ARG A 245 -6.97 25.81 -2.64
N GLY A 246 -7.48 25.97 -1.43
CA GLY A 246 -8.10 24.91 -0.67
C GLY A 246 -9.61 25.06 -0.68
N TRP A 247 -10.34 23.94 -0.62
CA TRP A 247 -11.78 23.95 -0.44
C TRP A 247 -12.08 23.78 1.05
N VAL A 248 -13.02 24.59 1.54
CA VAL A 248 -13.57 24.47 2.89
C VAL A 248 -15.09 24.49 2.80
N ALA A 249 -15.74 23.67 3.61
CA ALA A 249 -17.20 23.62 3.70
C ALA A 249 -17.60 23.54 5.17
N GLY A 250 -18.68 24.22 5.55
CA GLY A 250 -19.35 24.01 6.84
C GLY A 250 -20.30 22.81 6.74
N ALA A 251 -20.72 22.25 7.88
CA ALA A 251 -21.56 21.05 7.96
C ALA A 251 -22.88 21.09 7.14
N ALA A 252 -23.32 22.27 6.71
CA ALA A 252 -24.48 22.48 5.85
C ALA A 252 -24.29 23.63 4.84
N ALA A 253 -23.04 24.08 4.61
CA ALA A 253 -22.75 25.22 3.75
C ALA A 253 -22.09 24.75 2.45
N ALA A 254 -22.38 25.45 1.34
CA ALA A 254 -21.68 25.23 0.08
C ALA A 254 -20.17 25.36 0.27
N SER A 255 -19.40 24.53 -0.44
CA SER A 255 -17.95 24.63 -0.40
C SER A 255 -17.50 25.98 -0.97
N LYS A 256 -16.56 26.63 -0.28
CA LYS A 256 -15.90 27.85 -0.74
C LYS A 256 -14.42 27.55 -0.96
N GLN A 257 -13.84 28.19 -1.97
CA GLN A 257 -12.40 28.22 -2.16
C GLN A 257 -11.79 29.30 -1.30
N VAL A 258 -10.67 28.97 -0.65
CA VAL A 258 -9.82 29.91 0.08
C VAL A 258 -8.41 29.85 -0.47
N ASP A 259 -7.67 30.94 -0.31
CA ASP A 259 -6.25 30.99 -0.63
C ASP A 259 -5.49 29.92 0.16
N GLY A 260 -4.52 29.27 -0.50
CA GLY A 260 -3.68 28.30 0.16
C GLY A 260 -2.31 28.16 -0.47
N ARG A 261 -1.44 27.40 0.19
CA ARG A 261 -0.09 27.11 -0.29
C ARG A 261 0.18 25.63 -0.18
N LEU A 262 0.66 25.05 -1.27
CA LEU A 262 1.28 23.73 -1.22
C LEU A 262 2.76 23.93 -0.88
N TRP A 263 3.23 23.22 0.13
CA TRP A 263 4.62 23.13 0.53
C TRP A 263 5.15 21.75 0.16
N LEU A 264 6.32 21.73 -0.45
CA LEU A 264 7.13 20.52 -0.61
C LEU A 264 8.21 20.54 0.46
N TYR A 265 8.30 19.47 1.23
CA TYR A 265 9.33 19.28 2.24
C TYR A 265 10.58 18.61 1.65
N ASP A 266 11.71 18.77 2.32
CA ASP A 266 13.01 18.19 1.98
C ASP A 266 13.00 16.65 1.96
N ASN A 267 12.17 16.03 2.80
CA ASN A 267 11.96 14.58 2.83
C ASN A 267 11.00 14.06 1.74
N GLY A 268 10.45 14.95 0.89
CA GLY A 268 9.51 14.59 -0.17
C GLY A 268 8.03 14.52 0.25
N ASP A 269 7.73 14.74 1.54
CA ASP A 269 6.36 14.93 2.00
C ASP A 269 5.78 16.25 1.50
N LEU A 270 4.45 16.38 1.61
CA LEU A 270 3.73 17.60 1.25
C LEU A 270 3.08 18.22 2.49
N GLY A 271 2.88 19.53 2.46
CA GLY A 271 2.02 20.25 3.39
C GLY A 271 1.08 21.14 2.62
N PHE A 272 -0.19 21.25 3.03
CA PHE A 272 -1.07 22.27 2.47
C PHE A 272 -1.55 23.20 3.58
N VAL A 273 -1.31 24.49 3.39
CA VAL A 273 -1.78 25.55 4.29
C VAL A 273 -3.01 26.20 3.69
N TRP A 274 -4.11 26.19 4.43
CA TRP A 274 -5.26 27.05 4.19
C TRP A 274 -5.00 28.39 4.87
N LEU A 275 -4.89 29.45 4.08
CA LEU A 275 -4.59 30.80 4.57
C LEU A 275 -5.87 31.54 5.00
N ASP A 276 -5.66 32.78 5.43
CA ASP A 276 -6.70 33.75 5.82
C ASP A 276 -7.53 33.30 7.02
N ASP A 277 -8.83 33.07 6.86
CA ASP A 277 -9.74 32.81 7.99
C ASP A 277 -9.58 31.41 8.61
N VAL A 278 -8.81 30.52 7.97
CA VAL A 278 -8.71 29.11 8.36
C VAL A 278 -7.42 28.82 9.13
N GLN A 279 -6.30 29.42 8.70
CA GLN A 279 -4.96 29.28 9.31
C GLN A 279 -4.60 27.85 9.72
N LEU A 280 -4.88 26.88 8.85
CA LEU A 280 -4.68 25.46 9.12
C LEU A 280 -3.60 24.90 8.22
N LEU A 281 -2.63 24.20 8.81
CA LEU A 281 -1.69 23.37 8.07
C LEU A 281 -2.07 21.89 8.23
N ILE A 282 -2.12 21.17 7.10
CA ILE A 282 -2.18 19.71 7.10
C ILE A 282 -0.92 19.18 6.42
N ASP A 283 -0.21 18.33 7.13
CA ASP A 283 0.91 17.57 6.60
C ASP A 283 0.42 16.27 5.96
N PHE A 284 1.04 15.95 4.84
CA PHE A 284 0.73 14.82 3.99
C PHE A 284 1.96 13.94 3.85
N GLN A 285 1.83 12.69 4.29
CA GLN A 285 2.86 11.69 4.08
C GLN A 285 2.52 10.86 2.84
N ARG A 286 3.53 10.64 2.00
CA ARG A 286 3.39 9.72 0.88
C ARG A 286 3.09 8.32 1.41
N ILE A 287 2.10 7.66 0.79
CA ILE A 287 1.85 6.25 1.04
C ILE A 287 2.80 5.50 0.12
N ASP A 288 3.94 5.06 0.67
CA ASP A 288 4.91 4.28 -0.08
C ASP A 288 4.29 2.95 -0.52
N SER A 289 4.38 2.68 -1.82
CA SER A 289 4.02 1.39 -2.40
C SER A 289 5.07 0.31 -2.13
N SER A 290 6.22 0.67 -1.54
CA SER A 290 7.37 -0.21 -1.30
C SER A 290 7.36 -0.92 0.05
N LEU A 291 6.21 -0.97 0.74
CA LEU A 291 5.94 -2.02 1.74
C LEU A 291 5.37 -3.29 1.07
N SER A 292 5.79 -3.54 -0.18
CA SER A 292 5.57 -4.72 -1.01
C SER A 292 6.75 -5.66 -0.93
#